data_AF-A0A1A8N7B1-F1
#
_entry.id   AF-A0A1A8N7B1-F1
#
_cell.length_a   1.000
_cell.length_b   1.000
_cell.length_c   1.000
_cell.angle_alpha   90.00
_cell.angle_beta   90.00
_cell.angle_gamma   90.00
#
_symmetry.space_group_name_H-M   'P 1'
#
loop_
_entity.id
_entity.type
_entity.pdbx_description
1 polymer ?
#
loop_
_entity_poly.entity_id
_entity_poly.type
_entity_poly.pdbx_seq_one_letter_code
_entity_poly.pdbx_strand_id
1 'polypeptide(L)' 'KDLHFKMFDVGGQRSERKKWIHCFEGVTAIIFCVAMSAYDLVLAEDEEMNRMHESMKLFDSICNNKFFIDTSIIL' A
#
# COMPACT_ATOMS: atom_id res chain seq x y z
N LYS A 1 -4.57 -28.06 12.16
CA LYS A 1 -3.29 -27.68 11.53
C LYS A 1 -3.00 -26.27 11.99
N ASP A 2 -1.88 -26.03 12.66
CA ASP A 2 -1.51 -24.69 13.10
C ASP A 2 -1.03 -23.87 11.90
N LEU A 3 -1.63 -22.70 11.70
CA LEU A 3 -1.24 -21.75 10.67
C LEU A 3 -0.39 -20.66 11.32
N HIS A 4 0.83 -20.47 10.80
CA HIS A 4 1.74 -19.44 11.27
C HIS A 4 1.72 -18.26 10.30
N PHE A 5 1.39 -17.07 10.81
CA PHE A 5 1.36 -15.83 10.04
C PHE A 5 2.49 -14.90 10.48
N LYS A 6 3.15 -14.28 9.50
CA LYS A 6 4.13 -13.21 9.73
C LYS A 6 3.64 -11.97 9.02
N MET A 7 3.39 -10.91 9.77
CA MET A 7 2.88 -9.64 9.25
C MET A 7 3.95 -8.56 9.40
N PHE A 8 4.05 -7.69 8.39
CA PHE A 8 4.93 -6.54 8.39
C PHE A 8 4.08 -5.30 8.13
N ASP A 9 4.24 -4.29 8.97
CA ASP A 9 3.64 -2.97 8.78
C ASP A 9 4.66 -2.05 8.09
N VAL A 10 4.22 -1.35 7.05
CA VAL A 10 5.07 -0.47 6.24
C VAL A 10 4.43 0.91 6.14
N GLY A 11 5.24 1.95 6.33
CA GLY A 11 4.77 3.34 6.25
C GLY A 11 4.28 3.70 4.84
N GLY A 12 3.09 4.30 4.75
CA GLY A 12 2.47 4.74 3.49
C GLY A 12 2.89 6.12 2.97
N GLN A 13 3.60 6.91 3.80
CA GLN A 13 4.10 8.24 3.45
C GLN A 13 5.09 8.16 2.29
N ARG A 14 5.14 9.18 1.43
CA ARG A 14 5.95 9.12 0.19
C ARG A 14 7.43 8.88 0.47
N SER A 15 7.95 9.45 1.56
CA SER A 15 9.32 9.28 2.04
C SER A 15 9.67 7.83 2.42
N GLU A 16 8.69 7.05 2.91
CA GLU A 16 8.89 5.70 3.42
C GLU A 16 8.79 4.62 2.33
N ARG A 17 8.13 4.91 1.20
CA ARG A 17 7.87 3.93 0.12
C ARG A 17 9.13 3.34 -0.50
N LYS A 18 10.27 4.05 -0.47
CA LYS A 18 11.55 3.51 -0.95
C LYS A 18 12.02 2.28 -0.17
N LYS A 19 11.57 2.12 1.08
CA LYS A 19 11.95 1.00 1.96
C LYS A 19 11.13 -0.26 1.70
N TRP A 20 10.01 -0.15 0.99
CA TRP A 20 9.07 -1.25 0.77
C TRP A 20 9.71 -2.45 0.05
N ILE A 21 10.70 -2.21 -0.79
CA ILE A 21 11.42 -3.27 -1.52
C ILE A 21 11.99 -4.35 -0.59
N HIS A 22 12.35 -4.00 0.64
CA HIS A 22 12.87 -4.94 1.64
C HIS A 22 11.79 -5.84 2.25
N CYS A 23 10.52 -5.49 2.09
CA CYS A 23 9.37 -6.19 2.67
C CYS A 23 8.62 -7.04 1.63
N PHE A 24 8.96 -6.92 0.35
CA PHE A 24 8.17 -7.44 -0.77
C PHE A 24 8.67 -8.76 -1.35
N GLU A 25 9.71 -9.35 -0.77
CA GLU A 25 10.19 -10.67 -1.16
C GLU A 25 9.41 -11.78 -0.43
N GLY A 26 8.77 -12.67 -1.19
CA GLY A 26 8.11 -13.86 -0.64
C GLY A 26 6.78 -13.60 0.09
N VAL A 27 6.12 -12.48 -0.17
CA VAL A 27 4.81 -12.16 0.44
C VAL A 27 3.69 -13.00 -0.15
N THR A 28 2.87 -13.61 0.71
CA THR A 28 1.69 -14.38 0.29
C THR A 28 0.54 -13.47 -0.10
N ALA A 29 0.36 -12.37 0.63
CA ALA A 29 -0.68 -11.39 0.37
C ALA A 29 -0.25 -9.99 0.81
N ILE A 30 -0.80 -8.98 0.13
CA ILE A 30 -0.72 -7.57 0.50
C ILE A 30 -2.09 -7.15 1.01
N ILE A 31 -2.13 -6.53 2.19
CA ILE A 31 -3.33 -5.86 2.71
C ILE A 31 -3.14 -4.36 2.48
N PHE A 32 -3.96 -3.77 1.61
CA PHE A 32 -3.86 -2.36 1.25
C PHE A 32 -4.94 -1.55 1.95
N CYS A 33 -4.56 -0.74 2.93
CA CYS A 33 -5.52 0.04 3.71
C CYS A 33 -5.78 1.43 3.10
N VAL A 34 -7.05 1.79 2.93
CA VAL A 34 -7.48 3.12 2.44
C VAL A 34 -8.38 3.84 3.45
N ALA A 35 -8.07 5.11 3.71
CA ALA A 35 -8.93 5.98 4.49
C ALA A 35 -10.10 6.50 3.64
N MET A 36 -11.24 5.79 3.65
CA MET A 36 -12.44 6.17 2.88
C MET A 36 -12.97 7.58 3.22
N SER A 37 -12.79 8.01 4.47
CA SER A 37 -13.24 9.33 4.94
C SER A 37 -12.35 10.49 4.49
N ALA A 38 -11.27 10.24 3.77
CA ALA A 38 -10.30 11.26 3.36
C ALA A 38 -10.56 11.79 1.94
N TYR A 39 -11.79 11.66 1.42
CA TYR A 39 -12.15 12.08 0.06
C TYR A 39 -12.08 13.61 -0.13
N ASP A 40 -12.18 14.39 0.95
CA ASP A 40 -12.15 15.86 0.97
C ASP A 40 -10.87 16.42 1.63
N LEU A 41 -9.90 15.56 1.96
CA LEU A 41 -8.65 15.95 2.60
C LEU A 41 -7.49 15.99 1.61
N VAL A 42 -6.51 16.85 1.89
CA VAL A 42 -5.23 16.93 1.16
C VAL A 42 -4.11 16.25 1.95
N LEU A 43 -3.03 15.83 1.28
CA LEU A 43 -1.88 15.23 1.94
C LEU A 43 -1.19 16.25 2.87
N ALA A 44 -0.62 15.76 3.97
CA ALA A 44 0.19 16.63 4.85
C ALA A 44 1.52 17.04 4.19
N GLU A 45 2.02 16.22 3.25
CA GLU A 45 3.26 16.44 2.50
C GLU A 45 3.04 17.30 1.25
N ASP A 46 1.77 17.54 0.84
CA ASP A 46 1.39 18.14 -0.45
C ASP A 46 -0.07 18.65 -0.40
N GLU A 47 -0.24 19.96 -0.22
CA GLU A 47 -1.54 20.61 -0.01
C GLU A 47 -2.42 20.69 -1.28
N GLU A 48 -1.88 20.38 -2.45
CA GLU A 48 -2.65 20.34 -3.71
C GLU A 48 -3.16 18.93 -4.03
N MET A 49 -2.56 17.90 -3.42
CA MET A 49 -2.88 16.51 -3.69
C MET A 49 -3.93 15.95 -2.72
N ASN A 50 -5.09 15.60 -3.26
CA ASN A 50 -6.14 14.92 -2.51
C ASN A 50 -5.71 13.51 -2.05
N ARG A 51 -6.03 13.15 -0.79
CA ARG A 51 -5.61 11.89 -0.16
C ARG A 51 -6.21 10.65 -0.84
N MET A 52 -7.49 10.67 -1.16
CA MET A 52 -8.15 9.53 -1.82
C MET A 52 -7.56 9.31 -3.22
N HIS A 53 -7.31 10.38 -3.98
CA HIS A 53 -6.63 10.28 -5.27
C HIS A 53 -5.20 9.73 -5.16
N GLU A 54 -4.46 10.09 -4.11
CA GLU A 54 -3.13 9.51 -3.85
C GLU A 54 -3.22 8.01 -3.55
N SER A 55 -4.18 7.60 -2.72
CA SER A 55 -4.42 6.18 -2.42
C SER A 55 -4.79 5.39 -3.67
N MET A 56 -5.63 5.93 -4.57
CA MET A 56 -5.99 5.28 -5.83
C MET A 56 -4.76 5.12 -6.75
N LYS A 57 -3.95 6.17 -6.91
CA LYS A 57 -2.71 6.10 -7.70
C LYS A 57 -1.73 5.07 -7.12
N LEU A 58 -1.60 5.02 -5.80
CA LEU A 58 -0.72 4.07 -5.14
C LEU A 58 -1.23 2.63 -5.31
N PHE A 59 -2.53 2.40 -5.13
CA PHE A 59 -3.15 1.09 -5.32
C PHE A 59 -2.95 0.57 -6.75
N ASP A 60 -3.16 1.43 -7.76
CA ASP A 60 -2.93 1.10 -9.17
C ASP A 60 -1.47 0.68 -9.41
N SER A 61 -0.50 1.39 -8.81
CA SER A 61 0.92 1.06 -8.94
C SER A 61 1.32 -0.27 -8.29
N ILE A 62 0.58 -0.72 -7.27
CA ILE A 62 0.81 -2.00 -6.60
C ILE A 62 0.13 -3.12 -7.38
N CYS A 63 -1.16 -2.97 -7.70
CA CYS A 63 -1.93 -4.01 -8.39
C CYS A 63 -1.38 -4.35 -9.77
N ASN A 64 -0.80 -3.36 -10.46
CA ASN A 64 -0.22 -3.55 -11.79
C ASN A 64 1.30 -3.79 -11.75
N ASN A 65 1.89 -4.00 -10.56
CA ASN A 65 3.32 -4.26 -10.46
C ASN A 65 3.64 -5.71 -10.85
N LYS A 66 4.62 -5.89 -11.74
CA LYS A 66 5.07 -7.22 -12.18
C LYS A 66 5.60 -8.10 -11.04
N PHE A 67 6.06 -7.50 -9.94
CA PHE A 67 6.52 -8.24 -8.77
C PHE A 67 5.36 -8.85 -7.95
N PHE A 68 4.11 -8.44 -8.17
CA PHE A 68 2.93 -8.91 -7.40
C PHE A 68 1.92 -9.70 -8.24
N ILE A 69 2.30 -10.18 -9.42
CA ILE A 69 1.41 -10.93 -10.31
C ILE A 69 0.81 -12.15 -9.60
N ASP A 70 1.61 -12.85 -8.80
CA ASP A 70 1.21 -14.06 -8.07
C ASP A 70 0.82 -13.76 -6.60
N THR A 71 0.79 -12.48 -6.20
CA THR A 71 0.50 -12.08 -4.82
C THR A 71 -0.97 -11.69 -4.70
N SER A 72 -1.67 -12.25 -3.71
CA SER A 72 -3.06 -11.86 -3.43
C SER A 72 -3.11 -10.45 -2.86
N ILE A 73 -3.97 -9.59 -3.39
CA ILE A 73 -4.18 -8.23 -2.88
C ILE A 73 -5.56 -8.17 -2.23
N ILE A 74 -5.59 -7.74 -0.98
CA ILE A 74 -6.79 -7.54 -0.17
C ILE A 74 -6.92 -6.03 0.07
N LEU A 75 -8.07 -5.47 -0.29
CA LEU A 75 -8.42 -4.05 -0.12
C LEU A 75 -9.41 -3.89 1.04
#